data_AF-A0A0J5TC48-F1
#
_entry.id   AF-A0A0J5TC48-F1
#
_cell.length_a   1.000
_cell.length_b   1.000
_cell.length_c   1.000
_cell.angle_alpha   90.00
_cell.angle_beta   90.00
_cell.angle_gamma   90.00
#
_symmetry.space_group_name_H-M   'P 1'
#
loop_
_entity.id
_entity.type
_entity.pdbx_description
1 polymer ?
#
loop_
_entity_poly.entity_id
_entity_poly.type
_entity_poly.pdbx_seq_one_letter_code
_entity_poly.pdbx_strand_id
1 'polypeptide(L)'
;MGKERLYLYDTTLRDGQQTQGVQFSTAEKLRIAAALDALGVDYIEGGWPGANPTDSAFFDEVGVTRARLTAFGMTKRAGRSAENDDVLAAVMNAGTGAVCLVGKTHEFHVTTALGITLDENLENISASVAHLVAGGREALFDAEHFFDGYRSNPGYALDCLRAALEAGARWIVLCDTNGGTLPADVGRITAEVILAGVPGDRLGIHTHNDTEMAIACTLAAVDAGVRQVQGTLNGLGERCGNANLTALIPTLLLKAPYSEQFETGVTLEALEGLTKVSRMLDEVLNRVPMKQAAYVGASAFAHKAGLHASAILKDPTTYEHVVPAVVGNRRVVPMSNQAGQSNLRRRLAEAGLEVENGDPALGRILDLVKAREAEGYSYDTAEASFELLARAELGVLPEFFEVKRYRVTVERRKNKQDRMVSLSEAVVVVKVDGVKTLSVSESMDETGCDRGPVNALSRALAKDLGRYQALIEDMRLVDFKVRITQGGTEAVTRVIIDSEDAQGRRWSTVGVSANIVDASFEALLDAVRWKLIRECAA
;
A
#
# COMPACT_ATOMS: atom_id res chain seq x y z
N MET A 1 -15.52 -7.46 -32.75
CA MET A 1 -14.62 -8.56 -32.35
C MET A 1 -14.75 -8.71 -30.84
N GLY A 2 -14.67 -9.94 -30.31
CA GLY A 2 -14.69 -10.15 -28.85
C GLY A 2 -13.42 -9.59 -28.20
N LYS A 3 -13.44 -9.43 -26.88
CA LYS A 3 -12.25 -9.04 -26.10
C LYS A 3 -11.21 -10.15 -26.15
N GLU A 4 -9.94 -9.77 -26.22
CA GLU A 4 -8.81 -10.70 -26.11
C GLU A 4 -8.43 -10.94 -24.64
N ARG A 5 -7.93 -12.14 -24.34
CA ARG A 5 -7.52 -12.50 -22.99
C ARG A 5 -6.16 -11.88 -22.64
N LEU A 6 -6.09 -11.16 -21.52
CA LEU A 6 -4.84 -10.65 -20.94
C LEU A 6 -4.66 -11.24 -19.53
N TYR A 7 -3.58 -11.99 -19.32
CA TYR A 7 -3.32 -12.73 -18.08
C TYR A 7 -2.53 -11.87 -17.09
N LEU A 8 -2.93 -11.90 -15.82
CA LEU A 8 -2.28 -11.20 -14.72
C LEU A 8 -1.50 -12.16 -13.84
N TYR A 9 -0.21 -11.91 -13.65
CA TYR A 9 0.69 -12.72 -12.85
C TYR A 9 1.26 -11.87 -11.70
N ASP A 10 0.91 -12.23 -10.47
CA ASP A 10 1.39 -11.52 -9.28
C ASP A 10 2.67 -12.17 -8.71
N THR A 11 3.70 -11.35 -8.49
CA THR A 11 4.98 -11.74 -7.89
C THR A 11 5.18 -11.17 -6.47
N THR A 12 4.13 -10.69 -5.79
CA THR A 12 4.26 -10.01 -4.48
C THR A 12 4.91 -10.91 -3.43
N LEU A 13 4.58 -12.21 -3.42
CA LEU A 13 5.09 -13.16 -2.42
C LEU A 13 6.54 -13.61 -2.67
N ARG A 14 7.09 -13.38 -3.86
CA ARG A 14 8.49 -13.71 -4.21
C ARG A 14 9.29 -12.44 -4.44
N ASP A 15 9.08 -11.77 -5.57
CA ASP A 15 9.86 -10.59 -5.95
C ASP A 15 9.53 -9.40 -5.03
N GLY A 16 8.26 -9.24 -4.65
CA GLY A 16 7.86 -8.25 -3.66
C GLY A 16 8.51 -8.47 -2.28
N GLN A 17 8.80 -9.72 -1.92
CA GLN A 17 9.54 -10.04 -0.70
C GLN A 17 11.02 -9.64 -0.77
N GLN A 18 11.59 -9.46 -1.97
CA GLN A 18 12.97 -9.00 -2.16
C GLN A 18 13.13 -7.49 -1.91
N THR A 19 12.03 -6.76 -1.69
CA THR A 19 12.10 -5.36 -1.22
C THR A 19 12.88 -5.28 0.09
N GLN A 20 13.82 -4.33 0.16
CA GLN A 20 14.62 -4.10 1.36
C GLN A 20 13.72 -3.88 2.59
N GLY A 21 13.95 -4.68 3.63
CA GLY A 21 13.20 -4.61 4.89
C GLY A 21 11.81 -5.26 4.85
N VAL A 22 11.45 -5.98 3.79
CA VAL A 22 10.24 -6.79 3.72
C VAL A 22 10.56 -8.23 4.06
N GLN A 23 9.79 -8.80 4.98
CA GLN A 23 9.78 -10.24 5.26
C GLN A 23 8.33 -10.64 5.54
N PHE A 24 7.92 -11.77 5.00
CA PHE A 24 6.62 -12.36 5.29
C PHE A 24 6.83 -13.62 6.11
N SER A 25 5.98 -13.83 7.12
CA SER A 25 5.72 -15.13 7.71
C SER A 25 4.83 -15.98 6.81
N THR A 26 4.79 -17.29 7.03
CA THR A 26 3.91 -18.22 6.29
C THR A 26 2.44 -17.78 6.37
N ALA A 27 1.97 -17.39 7.56
CA ALA A 27 0.60 -16.93 7.77
C ALA A 27 0.29 -15.64 6.98
N GLU A 28 1.23 -14.71 6.88
CA GLU A 28 1.08 -13.50 6.06
C GLU A 28 1.06 -13.83 4.57
N LYS A 29 1.91 -14.77 4.11
CA LYS A 29 1.87 -15.25 2.72
C LYS A 29 0.51 -15.86 2.38
N LEU A 30 -0.03 -16.72 3.24
CA LEU A 30 -1.35 -17.32 3.06
C LEU A 30 -2.46 -16.26 2.99
N ARG A 31 -2.41 -15.24 3.87
CA ARG A 31 -3.36 -14.12 3.87
C ARG A 31 -3.29 -13.32 2.57
N ILE A 32 -2.09 -13.01 2.09
CA ILE A 32 -1.89 -12.26 0.85
C ILE A 32 -2.31 -13.10 -0.37
N ALA A 33 -1.96 -14.38 -0.42
CA ALA A 33 -2.37 -15.30 -1.48
C ALA A 33 -3.89 -15.40 -1.59
N ALA A 34 -4.60 -15.53 -0.47
CA ALA A 34 -6.07 -15.55 -0.45
C ALA A 34 -6.68 -14.23 -0.96
N ALA A 35 -6.06 -13.08 -0.63
CA ALA A 35 -6.51 -11.77 -1.11
C ALA A 35 -6.28 -11.60 -2.62
N LEU A 36 -5.15 -12.08 -3.14
CA LEU A 36 -4.85 -12.10 -4.58
C LEU A 36 -5.81 -13.01 -5.35
N ASP A 37 -6.08 -14.20 -4.80
CA ASP A 37 -7.00 -15.17 -5.40
C ASP A 37 -8.42 -14.62 -5.50
N ALA A 38 -8.89 -13.97 -4.42
CA ALA A 38 -10.17 -13.29 -4.37
C ALA A 38 -10.23 -12.06 -5.29
N LEU A 39 -9.12 -11.34 -5.46
CA LEU A 39 -9.04 -10.22 -6.43
C LEU A 39 -9.20 -10.71 -7.87
N GLY A 40 -8.73 -11.92 -8.17
CA GLY A 40 -8.94 -12.54 -9.47
C GLY A 40 -7.70 -12.58 -10.36
N VAL A 41 -6.48 -12.48 -9.83
CA VAL A 41 -5.24 -12.64 -10.63
C VAL A 41 -5.14 -14.07 -11.20
N ASP A 42 -4.51 -14.24 -12.35
CA ASP A 42 -4.43 -15.55 -13.02
C ASP A 42 -3.34 -16.46 -12.43
N TYR A 43 -2.25 -15.85 -11.97
CA TYR A 43 -1.12 -16.56 -11.35
C TYR A 43 -0.69 -15.87 -10.07
N ILE A 44 -0.26 -16.67 -9.09
CA ILE A 44 0.35 -16.20 -7.85
C ILE A 44 1.70 -16.92 -7.69
N GLU A 45 2.79 -16.18 -7.76
CA GLU A 45 4.13 -16.71 -7.50
C GLU A 45 4.44 -16.74 -6.02
N GLY A 46 4.39 -17.92 -5.42
CA GLY A 46 4.42 -18.11 -3.97
C GLY A 46 5.79 -17.95 -3.31
N GLY A 47 6.88 -18.05 -4.08
CA GLY A 47 8.25 -18.01 -3.56
C GLY A 47 9.18 -19.02 -4.24
N TRP A 48 10.38 -19.17 -3.67
CA TRP A 48 11.42 -20.09 -4.10
C TRP A 48 11.59 -21.25 -3.10
N PRO A 49 10.82 -22.34 -3.25
CA PRO A 49 10.91 -23.50 -2.36
C PRO A 49 12.29 -24.15 -2.44
N GLY A 50 12.77 -24.67 -1.31
CA GLY A 50 14.13 -25.20 -1.14
C GLY A 50 15.21 -24.14 -0.90
N ALA A 51 15.06 -22.92 -1.44
CA ALA A 51 15.97 -21.80 -1.14
C ALA A 51 15.54 -21.02 0.11
N ASN A 52 14.22 -20.88 0.33
CA ASN A 52 13.65 -20.20 1.47
C ASN A 52 12.74 -21.16 2.28
N PRO A 53 13.02 -21.39 3.59
CA PRO A 53 12.19 -22.24 4.43
C PRO A 53 10.74 -21.76 4.56
N THR A 54 10.51 -20.44 4.61
CA THR A 54 9.16 -19.87 4.69
C THR A 54 8.36 -20.14 3.42
N ASP A 55 9.03 -20.10 2.26
CA ASP A 55 8.38 -20.37 0.98
C ASP A 55 8.02 -21.85 0.86
N SER A 56 8.90 -22.72 1.37
CA SER A 56 8.63 -24.17 1.42
C SER A 56 7.41 -24.46 2.30
N ALA A 57 7.37 -23.89 3.52
CA ALA A 57 6.22 -24.02 4.42
C ALA A 57 4.94 -23.44 3.81
N PHE A 58 5.04 -22.34 3.05
CA PHE A 58 3.89 -21.78 2.33
C PHE A 58 3.32 -22.79 1.32
N PHE A 59 4.16 -23.45 0.51
CA PHE A 59 3.67 -24.45 -0.44
C PHE A 59 3.13 -25.71 0.23
N ASP A 60 3.63 -26.08 1.41
CA ASP A 60 3.09 -27.20 2.20
C ASP A 60 1.70 -26.89 2.80
N GLU A 61 1.43 -25.62 3.13
CA GLU A 61 0.19 -25.19 3.79
C GLU A 61 -0.86 -24.59 2.85
N VAL A 62 -0.46 -24.07 1.69
CA VAL A 62 -1.38 -23.38 0.78
C VAL A 62 -2.42 -24.33 0.20
N GLY A 63 -3.68 -23.99 0.38
CA GLY A 63 -4.81 -24.75 -0.16
C GLY A 63 -5.00 -24.56 -1.66
N VAL A 64 -6.12 -25.09 -2.17
CA VAL A 64 -6.52 -24.90 -3.56
C VAL A 64 -6.96 -23.45 -3.78
N THR A 65 -6.37 -22.80 -4.78
CA THR A 65 -6.70 -21.44 -5.24
C THR A 65 -7.34 -21.50 -6.63
N ARG A 66 -8.08 -20.45 -7.01
CA ARG A 66 -8.55 -20.26 -8.40
C ARG A 66 -7.38 -19.86 -9.32
N ALA A 67 -6.53 -18.95 -8.85
CA ALA A 67 -5.28 -18.58 -9.49
C ALA A 67 -4.36 -19.80 -9.55
N ARG A 68 -3.57 -19.90 -10.61
CA ARG A 68 -2.56 -20.94 -10.73
C ARG A 68 -1.37 -20.58 -9.83
N LEU A 69 -1.19 -21.36 -8.75
CA LEU A 69 0.00 -21.22 -7.92
C LEU A 69 1.24 -21.62 -8.70
N THR A 70 2.27 -20.78 -8.60
CA THR A 70 3.53 -20.92 -9.32
C THR A 70 4.69 -20.93 -8.33
N ALA A 71 5.56 -21.93 -8.43
CA ALA A 71 6.85 -21.93 -7.75
C ALA A 71 7.90 -21.25 -8.62
N PHE A 72 8.74 -20.43 -8.01
CA PHE A 72 9.86 -19.78 -8.68
C PHE A 72 11.15 -20.58 -8.48
N GLY A 73 12.01 -20.57 -9.49
CA GLY A 73 13.32 -21.20 -9.43
C GLY A 73 14.25 -20.65 -10.51
N MET A 74 15.37 -21.33 -10.69
CA MET A 74 16.34 -21.04 -11.74
C MET A 74 16.53 -22.28 -12.63
N THR A 75 17.05 -22.07 -13.84
CA THR A 75 17.49 -23.17 -14.71
C THR A 75 18.51 -24.07 -13.99
N LYS A 76 18.55 -25.35 -14.35
CA LYS A 76 19.53 -26.33 -13.85
C LYS A 76 20.96 -25.79 -13.93
N ARG A 77 21.77 -26.11 -12.94
CA ARG A 77 23.17 -25.68 -12.90
C ARG A 77 23.98 -26.41 -13.94
N ALA A 78 24.95 -25.70 -14.50
CA ALA A 78 25.96 -26.26 -15.40
C ALA A 78 26.65 -27.49 -14.79
N GLY A 79 26.99 -28.46 -15.63
CA GLY A 79 27.59 -29.74 -15.21
C GLY A 79 26.64 -30.73 -14.52
N ARG A 80 25.32 -30.45 -14.41
CA ARG A 80 24.30 -31.37 -13.89
C ARG A 80 23.21 -31.66 -14.92
N SER A 81 22.53 -32.80 -14.82
CA SER A 81 21.28 -33.02 -15.57
C SER A 81 20.11 -32.40 -14.81
N ALA A 82 19.03 -32.07 -15.52
CA ALA A 82 17.86 -31.43 -14.90
C ALA A 82 17.22 -32.33 -13.83
N GLU A 83 17.21 -33.64 -14.04
CA GLU A 83 16.66 -34.65 -13.11
C GLU A 83 17.48 -34.80 -11.83
N ASN A 84 18.77 -34.47 -11.89
CA ASN A 84 19.72 -34.64 -10.78
C ASN A 84 20.16 -33.30 -10.16
N ASP A 85 19.50 -32.19 -10.48
CA ASP A 85 19.73 -30.91 -9.83
C ASP A 85 18.81 -30.76 -8.61
N ASP A 86 19.39 -30.78 -7.41
CA ASP A 86 18.67 -30.63 -6.14
C ASP A 86 17.90 -29.30 -6.02
N VAL A 87 18.37 -28.23 -6.65
CA VAL A 87 17.68 -26.92 -6.63
C VAL A 87 16.42 -26.99 -7.49
N LEU A 88 16.52 -27.56 -8.69
CA LEU A 88 15.37 -27.73 -9.58
C LEU A 88 14.37 -28.77 -9.02
N ALA A 89 14.88 -29.84 -8.40
CA ALA A 89 14.05 -30.85 -7.74
C ALA A 89 13.21 -30.25 -6.60
N ALA A 90 13.78 -29.35 -5.78
CA ALA A 90 13.02 -28.68 -4.72
C ALA A 90 11.84 -27.85 -5.26
N VAL A 91 12.02 -27.21 -6.41
CA VAL A 91 10.96 -26.46 -7.11
C VAL A 91 9.88 -27.40 -7.63
N MET A 92 10.25 -28.54 -8.21
CA MET A 92 9.30 -29.55 -8.69
C MET A 92 8.51 -30.20 -7.55
N ASN A 93 9.15 -30.41 -6.40
CA ASN A 93 8.57 -31.03 -5.22
C ASN A 93 7.51 -30.16 -4.52
N ALA A 94 7.47 -28.86 -4.80
CA ALA A 94 6.41 -27.97 -4.30
C ALA A 94 5.02 -28.31 -4.87
N GLY A 95 4.93 -29.18 -5.88
CA GLY A 95 3.65 -29.73 -6.34
C GLY A 95 2.73 -28.73 -7.06
N THR A 96 3.26 -27.56 -7.44
CA THR A 96 2.49 -26.48 -8.07
C THR A 96 2.02 -26.83 -9.47
N GLY A 97 0.94 -26.18 -9.92
CA GLY A 97 0.43 -26.36 -11.28
C GLY A 97 1.33 -25.73 -12.34
N ALA A 98 2.05 -24.66 -11.99
CA ALA A 98 3.01 -23.97 -12.84
C ALA A 98 4.35 -23.79 -12.13
N VAL A 99 5.41 -23.63 -12.92
CA VAL A 99 6.75 -23.30 -12.42
C VAL A 99 7.36 -22.22 -13.30
N CYS A 100 7.86 -21.16 -12.69
CA CYS A 100 8.60 -20.09 -13.36
C CYS A 100 10.09 -20.26 -13.09
N LEU A 101 10.89 -20.34 -14.16
CA LEU A 101 12.34 -20.39 -14.07
C LEU A 101 12.95 -19.12 -14.63
N VAL A 102 13.86 -18.53 -13.85
CA VAL A 102 14.74 -17.47 -14.34
C VAL A 102 15.94 -18.04 -15.08
N GLY A 103 16.30 -17.40 -16.20
CA GLY A 103 17.55 -17.67 -16.92
C GLY A 103 18.15 -16.40 -17.52
N LYS A 104 19.48 -16.33 -17.56
CA LYS A 104 20.21 -15.18 -18.11
C LYS A 104 20.08 -15.15 -19.64
N THR A 105 19.72 -13.99 -20.19
CA THR A 105 19.61 -13.77 -21.65
C THR A 105 20.53 -12.67 -22.18
N HIS A 106 21.48 -12.23 -21.36
CA HIS A 106 22.51 -11.26 -21.70
C HIS A 106 23.89 -11.92 -21.61
N GLU A 107 24.66 -11.93 -22.70
CA GLU A 107 25.99 -12.57 -22.81
C GLU A 107 26.94 -12.15 -21.69
N PHE A 108 26.93 -10.87 -21.31
CA PHE A 108 27.73 -10.36 -20.20
C PHE A 108 27.44 -11.11 -18.89
N HIS A 109 26.17 -11.34 -18.55
CA HIS A 109 25.83 -12.08 -17.33
C HIS A 109 26.11 -13.58 -17.45
N VAL A 110 25.94 -14.17 -18.64
CA VAL A 110 26.27 -15.59 -18.85
C VAL A 110 27.77 -15.82 -18.61
N THR A 111 28.61 -15.00 -19.22
CA THR A 111 30.08 -15.14 -19.12
C THR A 111 30.62 -14.66 -17.77
N THR A 112 30.07 -13.59 -17.20
CA THR A 112 30.62 -12.96 -15.99
C THR A 112 30.00 -13.49 -14.70
N ALA A 113 28.68 -13.67 -14.65
CA ALA A 113 27.97 -14.08 -13.44
C ALA A 113 27.82 -15.60 -13.32
N LEU A 114 27.49 -16.28 -14.43
CA LEU A 114 27.38 -17.75 -14.44
C LEU A 114 28.74 -18.42 -14.68
N GLY A 115 29.64 -17.78 -15.43
CA GLY A 115 30.97 -18.33 -15.73
C GLY A 115 30.94 -19.49 -16.72
N ILE A 116 29.94 -19.55 -17.60
CA ILE A 116 29.72 -20.64 -18.56
C ILE A 116 29.70 -20.14 -20.00
N THR A 117 29.70 -21.07 -20.96
CA THR A 117 29.58 -20.72 -22.38
C THR A 117 28.14 -20.38 -22.75
N LEU A 118 27.97 -19.64 -23.85
CA LEU A 118 26.66 -19.28 -24.38
C LEU A 118 25.83 -20.53 -24.75
N ASP A 119 26.47 -21.52 -25.39
CA ASP A 119 25.85 -22.78 -25.78
C ASP A 119 25.42 -23.61 -24.56
N GLU A 120 26.26 -23.65 -23.51
CA GLU A 120 25.90 -24.34 -22.27
C GLU A 120 24.70 -23.69 -21.58
N ASN A 121 24.58 -22.35 -21.64
CA ASN A 121 23.40 -21.66 -21.13
C ASN A 121 22.13 -22.00 -21.94
N LEU A 122 22.21 -22.05 -23.28
CA LEU A 122 21.07 -22.47 -24.13
C LEU A 122 20.61 -23.89 -23.80
N GLU A 123 21.56 -24.81 -23.61
CA GLU A 123 21.26 -26.18 -23.17
C GLU A 123 20.63 -26.22 -21.77
N ASN A 124 21.15 -25.42 -20.83
CA ASN A 124 20.57 -25.32 -19.48
C ASN A 124 19.12 -24.83 -19.53
N ILE A 125 18.81 -23.82 -20.35
CA ILE A 125 17.44 -23.31 -20.55
C ILE A 125 16.55 -24.42 -21.11
N SER A 126 16.93 -25.02 -22.25
CA SER A 126 16.15 -26.04 -22.94
C SER A 126 15.89 -27.26 -22.05
N ALA A 127 16.93 -27.83 -21.43
CA ALA A 127 16.82 -29.01 -20.59
C ALA A 127 15.97 -28.75 -19.33
N SER A 128 16.06 -27.56 -18.74
CA SER A 128 15.25 -27.21 -17.56
C SER A 128 13.77 -27.14 -17.92
N VAL A 129 13.43 -26.41 -18.98
CA VAL A 129 12.04 -26.25 -19.42
C VAL A 129 11.46 -27.59 -19.86
N ALA A 130 12.20 -28.38 -20.63
CA ALA A 130 11.79 -29.71 -21.05
C ALA A 130 11.51 -30.63 -19.86
N HIS A 131 12.32 -30.54 -18.80
CA HIS A 131 12.11 -31.30 -17.56
C HIS A 131 10.79 -30.90 -16.86
N LEU A 132 10.47 -29.60 -16.77
CA LEU A 132 9.21 -29.14 -16.20
C LEU A 132 8.01 -29.67 -17.00
N VAL A 133 8.07 -29.56 -18.33
CA VAL A 133 7.00 -30.01 -19.24
C VAL A 133 6.81 -31.51 -19.16
N ALA A 134 7.89 -32.29 -19.14
CA ALA A 134 7.85 -33.75 -18.96
C ALA A 134 7.25 -34.15 -17.60
N GLY A 135 7.45 -33.34 -16.57
CA GLY A 135 6.80 -33.48 -15.27
C GLY A 135 5.34 -33.01 -15.22
N GLY A 136 4.75 -32.62 -16.36
CA GLY A 136 3.35 -32.19 -16.48
C GLY A 136 3.09 -30.80 -15.90
N ARG A 137 4.12 -29.97 -15.75
CA ARG A 137 4.00 -28.58 -15.27
C ARG A 137 3.81 -27.62 -16.42
N GLU A 138 3.06 -26.56 -16.18
CA GLU A 138 3.09 -25.40 -17.08
C GLU A 138 4.36 -24.60 -16.80
N ALA A 139 5.26 -24.55 -17.78
CA ALA A 139 6.55 -23.89 -17.64
C ALA A 139 6.48 -22.42 -18.08
N LEU A 140 7.02 -21.52 -17.26
CA LEU A 140 7.28 -20.13 -17.58
C LEU A 140 8.78 -19.88 -17.55
N PHE A 141 9.27 -19.07 -18.46
CA PHE A 141 10.67 -18.68 -18.54
C PHE A 141 10.82 -17.17 -18.44
N ASP A 142 11.36 -16.70 -17.32
CA ASP A 142 11.74 -15.30 -17.11
C ASP A 142 13.11 -15.06 -17.76
N ALA A 143 13.10 -14.38 -18.90
CA ALA A 143 14.28 -13.99 -19.65
C ALA A 143 14.96 -12.79 -18.96
N GLU A 144 15.78 -13.08 -17.96
CA GLU A 144 16.43 -12.07 -17.14
C GLU A 144 17.42 -11.23 -17.95
N HIS A 145 17.40 -9.91 -17.71
CA HIS A 145 18.15 -8.89 -18.44
C HIS A 145 17.88 -8.86 -19.96
N PHE A 146 16.69 -9.30 -20.40
CA PHE A 146 16.39 -9.45 -21.81
C PHE A 146 16.62 -8.18 -22.63
N PHE A 147 16.11 -7.01 -22.19
CA PHE A 147 16.23 -5.79 -23.00
C PHE A 147 17.67 -5.30 -23.15
N ASP A 148 18.51 -5.45 -22.12
CA ASP A 148 19.94 -5.14 -22.20
C ASP A 148 20.67 -6.18 -23.07
N GLY A 149 20.34 -7.45 -22.89
CA GLY A 149 20.84 -8.55 -23.71
C GLY A 149 20.52 -8.38 -25.19
N TYR A 150 19.28 -7.98 -25.51
CA TYR A 150 18.83 -7.74 -26.88
C TYR A 150 19.54 -6.53 -27.50
N ARG A 151 19.77 -5.44 -26.75
CA ARG A 151 20.56 -4.31 -27.25
C ARG A 151 22.01 -4.68 -27.54
N SER A 152 22.59 -5.56 -26.74
CA SER A 152 23.98 -5.99 -26.90
C SER A 152 24.15 -7.03 -28.02
N ASN A 153 23.34 -8.09 -28.00
CA ASN A 153 23.31 -9.15 -29.01
C ASN A 153 21.87 -9.66 -29.20
N PRO A 154 21.12 -9.12 -30.18
CA PRO A 154 19.76 -9.56 -30.48
C PRO A 154 19.67 -11.05 -30.84
N GLY A 155 20.66 -11.58 -31.55
CA GLY A 155 20.68 -12.97 -32.00
C GLY A 155 20.69 -13.94 -30.83
N TYR A 156 21.63 -13.75 -29.90
CA TYR A 156 21.73 -14.59 -28.71
C TYR A 156 20.52 -14.46 -27.78
N ALA A 157 20.01 -13.25 -27.58
CA ALA A 157 18.81 -13.03 -26.78
C ALA A 157 17.60 -13.79 -27.35
N LEU A 158 17.42 -13.76 -28.69
CA LEU A 158 16.38 -14.54 -29.38
C LEU A 158 16.60 -16.05 -29.30
N ASP A 159 17.85 -16.51 -29.40
CA ASP A 159 18.17 -17.94 -29.27
C ASP A 159 17.82 -18.47 -27.87
N CYS A 160 18.01 -17.66 -26.82
CA CYS A 160 17.55 -18.00 -25.46
C CYS A 160 16.02 -18.16 -25.39
N LEU A 161 15.27 -17.25 -26.02
CA LEU A 161 13.80 -17.33 -26.06
C LEU A 161 13.34 -18.56 -26.83
N ARG A 162 13.98 -18.87 -27.97
CA ARG A 162 13.69 -20.06 -28.79
C ARG A 162 13.97 -21.34 -28.03
N ALA A 163 15.10 -21.43 -27.32
CA ALA A 163 15.44 -22.60 -26.52
C ALA A 163 14.34 -22.94 -25.50
N ALA A 164 13.80 -21.93 -24.80
CA ALA A 164 12.68 -22.14 -23.88
C ALA A 164 11.35 -22.45 -24.61
N LEU A 165 11.06 -21.75 -25.71
CA LEU A 165 9.82 -21.93 -26.48
C LEU A 165 9.72 -23.33 -27.10
N GLU A 166 10.79 -23.79 -27.74
CA GLU A 166 10.89 -25.09 -28.40
C GLU A 166 10.89 -26.24 -27.38
N ALA A 167 11.43 -26.01 -26.18
CA ALA A 167 11.33 -26.94 -25.06
C ALA A 167 9.93 -27.02 -24.44
N GLY A 168 9.00 -26.16 -24.86
CA GLY A 168 7.58 -26.24 -24.52
C GLY A 168 7.11 -25.24 -23.45
N ALA A 169 7.88 -24.19 -23.16
CA ALA A 169 7.42 -23.11 -22.28
C ALA A 169 6.07 -22.53 -22.76
N ARG A 170 5.14 -22.35 -21.82
CA ARG A 170 3.86 -21.70 -22.08
C ARG A 170 4.03 -20.19 -22.20
N TRP A 171 4.86 -19.62 -21.33
CA TRP A 171 5.13 -18.19 -21.28
C TRP A 171 6.63 -17.95 -21.38
N ILE A 172 7.00 -17.05 -22.29
CA ILE A 172 8.34 -16.46 -22.39
C ILE A 172 8.21 -15.01 -21.94
N VAL A 173 8.80 -14.66 -20.80
CA VAL A 173 8.59 -13.37 -20.16
C VAL A 173 9.82 -12.50 -20.42
N LEU A 174 9.60 -11.36 -21.08
CA LEU A 174 10.65 -10.39 -21.35
C LEU A 174 10.89 -9.54 -20.09
N CYS A 175 12.07 -9.61 -19.49
CA CYS A 175 12.35 -8.90 -18.25
C CYS A 175 13.19 -7.63 -18.47
N ASP A 176 12.64 -6.46 -18.11
CA ASP A 176 13.40 -5.21 -17.95
C ASP A 176 13.98 -5.15 -16.53
N THR A 177 14.93 -6.05 -16.26
CA THR A 177 15.49 -6.31 -14.92
C THR A 177 16.10 -5.06 -14.27
N ASN A 178 16.69 -4.16 -15.08
CA ASN A 178 17.29 -2.93 -14.58
C ASN A 178 16.31 -1.75 -14.52
N GLY A 179 15.07 -1.90 -15.01
CA GLY A 179 14.04 -0.85 -15.00
C GLY A 179 14.41 0.41 -15.80
N GLY A 180 15.38 0.29 -16.70
CA GLY A 180 16.00 1.40 -17.43
C GLY A 180 15.54 1.53 -18.88
N THR A 181 14.75 0.57 -19.38
CA THR A 181 14.31 0.57 -20.78
C THR A 181 13.12 1.49 -20.95
N LEU A 182 13.17 2.40 -21.93
CA LEU A 182 12.08 3.35 -22.17
C LEU A 182 10.89 2.66 -22.86
N PRO A 183 9.64 3.13 -22.65
CA PRO A 183 8.44 2.48 -23.20
C PRO A 183 8.46 2.29 -24.72
N ALA A 184 9.00 3.26 -25.47
CA ALA A 184 9.11 3.16 -26.93
C ALA A 184 10.05 2.02 -27.37
N ASP A 185 11.15 1.81 -26.65
CA ASP A 185 12.05 0.68 -26.90
C ASP A 185 11.41 -0.65 -26.50
N VAL A 186 10.72 -0.70 -25.36
CA VAL A 186 10.00 -1.90 -24.93
C VAL A 186 8.99 -2.34 -25.99
N GLY A 187 8.14 -1.42 -26.46
CA GLY A 187 7.16 -1.73 -27.50
C GLY A 187 7.80 -2.16 -28.82
N ARG A 188 8.83 -1.44 -29.29
CA ARG A 188 9.55 -1.77 -30.53
C ARG A 188 10.24 -3.14 -30.45
N ILE A 189 11.02 -3.39 -29.41
CA ILE A 189 11.75 -4.66 -29.22
C ILE A 189 10.76 -5.82 -29.08
N THR A 190 9.67 -5.64 -28.34
CA THR A 190 8.60 -6.65 -28.21
C THR A 190 7.99 -6.99 -29.58
N ALA A 191 7.69 -5.98 -30.41
CA ALA A 191 7.20 -6.22 -31.77
C ALA A 191 8.23 -6.95 -32.65
N GLU A 192 9.51 -6.61 -32.54
CA GLU A 192 10.60 -7.31 -33.24
C GLU A 192 10.72 -8.78 -32.81
N VAL A 193 10.56 -9.08 -31.52
CA VAL A 193 10.52 -10.46 -31.00
C VAL A 193 9.36 -11.26 -31.58
N ILE A 194 8.17 -10.64 -31.70
CA ILE A 194 7.00 -11.28 -32.32
C ILE A 194 7.26 -11.55 -33.80
N LEU A 195 7.81 -10.58 -34.53
CA LEU A 195 8.19 -10.75 -35.94
C LEU A 195 9.27 -11.82 -36.14
N ALA A 196 10.15 -12.02 -35.15
CA ALA A 196 11.18 -13.04 -35.15
C ALA A 196 10.66 -14.47 -34.84
N GLY A 197 9.35 -14.62 -34.62
CA GLY A 197 8.67 -15.91 -34.54
C GLY A 197 8.22 -16.35 -33.14
N VAL A 198 8.32 -15.50 -32.11
CA VAL A 198 7.79 -15.80 -30.77
C VAL A 198 6.36 -15.24 -30.65
N PRO A 199 5.30 -16.07 -30.60
CA PRO A 199 3.92 -15.58 -30.64
C PRO A 199 3.56 -14.70 -29.44
N GLY A 200 2.85 -13.59 -29.66
CA GLY A 200 2.44 -12.66 -28.59
C GLY A 200 1.54 -13.29 -27.53
N ASP A 201 0.73 -14.29 -27.89
CA ASP A 201 -0.10 -15.09 -26.98
C ASP A 201 0.69 -16.08 -26.09
N ARG A 202 2.01 -16.14 -26.29
CA ARG A 202 3.00 -16.85 -25.47
C ARG A 202 4.02 -15.91 -24.82
N LEU A 203 3.91 -14.60 -25.02
CA LEU A 203 4.80 -13.63 -24.41
C LEU A 203 4.20 -13.04 -23.12
N GLY A 204 5.06 -12.87 -22.13
CA GLY A 204 4.85 -12.08 -20.92
C GLY A 204 5.80 -10.89 -20.85
N ILE A 205 5.49 -9.93 -19.97
CA ILE A 205 6.37 -8.78 -19.66
C ILE A 205 6.52 -8.63 -18.14
N HIS A 206 7.76 -8.42 -17.70
CA HIS A 206 8.11 -8.09 -16.31
C HIS A 206 9.01 -6.86 -16.29
N THR A 207 8.54 -5.74 -15.74
CA THR A 207 9.29 -4.47 -15.76
C THR A 207 9.56 -3.96 -14.36
N HIS A 208 10.82 -3.61 -14.08
CA HIS A 208 11.20 -2.87 -12.87
C HIS A 208 11.01 -1.36 -13.06
N ASN A 209 10.97 -0.64 -11.94
CA ASN A 209 10.54 0.77 -11.89
C ASN A 209 11.67 1.77 -11.64
N ASP A 210 12.93 1.42 -11.94
CA ASP A 210 14.11 2.27 -11.68
C ASP A 210 14.05 3.65 -12.38
N THR A 211 13.24 3.79 -13.45
CA THR A 211 12.99 5.05 -14.14
C THR A 211 11.56 5.60 -13.96
N GLU A 212 10.77 5.04 -13.04
CA GLU A 212 9.35 5.35 -12.83
C GLU A 212 8.46 5.08 -14.08
N MET A 213 8.92 4.18 -14.95
CA MET A 213 8.26 3.86 -16.23
C MET A 213 7.69 2.44 -16.31
N ALA A 214 7.72 1.64 -15.23
CA ALA A 214 7.34 0.22 -15.28
C ALA A 214 5.93 0.00 -15.86
N ILE A 215 4.95 0.80 -15.41
CA ILE A 215 3.57 0.73 -15.93
C ILE A 215 3.53 1.09 -17.41
N ALA A 216 4.21 2.17 -17.83
CA ALA A 216 4.22 2.61 -19.22
C ALA A 216 4.90 1.59 -20.14
N CYS A 217 6.00 0.98 -19.69
CA CYS A 217 6.70 -0.10 -20.39
C CYS A 217 5.83 -1.35 -20.50
N THR A 218 5.15 -1.73 -19.42
CA THR A 218 4.18 -2.84 -19.43
C THR A 218 3.09 -2.62 -20.48
N LEU A 219 2.47 -1.44 -20.50
CA LEU A 219 1.43 -1.11 -21.47
C LEU A 219 1.96 -1.08 -22.91
N ALA A 220 3.18 -0.55 -23.13
CA ALA A 220 3.80 -0.58 -24.45
C ALA A 220 4.06 -2.01 -24.98
N ALA A 221 4.38 -2.96 -24.09
CA ALA A 221 4.52 -4.37 -24.45
C ALA A 221 3.16 -5.01 -24.78
N VAL A 222 2.11 -4.68 -24.02
CA VAL A 222 0.73 -5.13 -24.30
C VAL A 222 0.24 -4.63 -25.66
N ASP A 223 0.46 -3.35 -25.95
CA ASP A 223 0.14 -2.71 -27.23
C ASP A 223 0.90 -3.38 -28.39
N ALA A 224 2.14 -3.82 -28.16
CA ALA A 224 2.94 -4.54 -29.15
C ALA A 224 2.49 -5.99 -29.37
N GLY A 225 1.72 -6.59 -28.46
CA GLY A 225 1.14 -7.92 -28.63
C GLY A 225 1.33 -8.90 -27.46
N VAL A 226 1.96 -8.50 -26.35
CA VAL A 226 2.09 -9.34 -25.15
C VAL A 226 0.73 -9.67 -24.55
N ARG A 227 0.57 -10.88 -24.01
CA ARG A 227 -0.68 -11.34 -23.39
C ARG A 227 -0.56 -11.80 -21.94
N GLN A 228 0.60 -11.67 -21.30
CA GLN A 228 0.74 -11.80 -19.85
C GLN A 228 1.51 -10.61 -19.25
N VAL A 229 1.04 -10.11 -18.11
CA VAL A 229 1.68 -9.02 -17.35
C VAL A 229 2.09 -9.54 -15.98
N GLN A 230 3.38 -9.42 -15.65
CA GLN A 230 3.90 -9.65 -14.31
C GLN A 230 4.05 -8.33 -13.54
N GLY A 231 3.76 -8.37 -12.24
CA GLY A 231 3.96 -7.23 -11.35
C GLY A 231 3.63 -7.57 -9.91
N THR A 232 3.58 -6.56 -9.06
CA THR A 232 3.29 -6.72 -7.64
C THR A 232 2.24 -5.74 -7.14
N LEU A 233 1.49 -6.14 -6.12
CA LEU A 233 0.72 -5.22 -5.31
C LEU A 233 1.59 -4.10 -4.75
N ASN A 234 1.10 -2.87 -4.85
CA ASN A 234 1.73 -1.62 -4.40
C ASN A 234 3.12 -1.36 -5.03
N GLY A 235 3.50 -2.07 -6.09
CA GLY A 235 4.80 -1.90 -6.77
C GLY A 235 5.98 -2.36 -5.91
N LEU A 236 5.81 -3.33 -5.02
CA LEU A 236 6.93 -3.96 -4.32
C LEU A 236 7.90 -4.64 -5.30
N GLY A 237 9.16 -4.71 -4.90
CA GLY A 237 10.25 -5.35 -5.65
C GLY A 237 11.61 -4.84 -5.18
N GLU A 238 12.67 -5.34 -5.79
CA GLU A 238 14.01 -4.80 -5.58
C GLU A 238 14.12 -3.33 -5.99
N ARG A 239 15.00 -2.57 -5.31
CA ARG A 239 15.33 -1.17 -5.61
C ARG A 239 14.09 -0.26 -5.63
N CYS A 240 13.66 0.15 -6.82
CA CYS A 240 12.50 1.03 -7.07
C CYS A 240 11.19 0.25 -7.25
N GLY A 241 11.23 -1.08 -7.20
CA GLY A 241 10.05 -1.94 -7.27
C GLY A 241 9.73 -2.46 -8.67
N ASN A 242 8.59 -3.14 -8.76
CA ASN A 242 8.05 -3.69 -10.00
C ASN A 242 6.89 -2.86 -10.54
N ALA A 243 6.40 -3.23 -11.72
CA ALA A 243 5.12 -2.76 -12.24
C ALA A 243 4.02 -2.91 -11.20
N ASN A 244 3.42 -1.78 -10.82
CA ASN A 244 2.44 -1.74 -9.73
C ASN A 244 1.07 -2.25 -10.21
N LEU A 245 0.70 -3.46 -9.81
CA LEU A 245 -0.59 -4.08 -10.15
C LEU A 245 -1.77 -3.29 -9.58
N THR A 246 -1.60 -2.60 -8.45
CA THR A 246 -2.61 -1.74 -7.86
C THR A 246 -2.97 -0.55 -8.77
N ALA A 247 -2.09 -0.16 -9.69
CA ALA A 247 -2.36 0.86 -10.70
C ALA A 247 -2.69 0.27 -12.08
N LEU A 248 -2.05 -0.85 -12.47
CA LEU A 248 -2.28 -1.51 -13.76
C LEU A 248 -3.67 -2.13 -13.87
N ILE A 249 -4.12 -2.89 -12.87
CA ILE A 249 -5.41 -3.58 -12.90
C ILE A 249 -6.58 -2.60 -13.16
N PRO A 250 -6.78 -1.52 -12.37
CA PRO A 250 -7.85 -0.57 -12.65
C PRO A 250 -7.67 0.15 -13.98
N THR A 251 -6.44 0.38 -14.44
CA THR A 251 -6.19 0.97 -15.76
C THR A 251 -6.69 0.04 -16.86
N LEU A 252 -6.36 -1.24 -16.81
CA LEU A 252 -6.78 -2.26 -17.78
C LEU A 252 -8.30 -2.46 -17.78
N LEU A 253 -8.95 -2.41 -16.60
CA LEU A 253 -10.40 -2.63 -16.48
C LEU A 253 -11.24 -1.40 -16.83
N LEU A 254 -10.73 -0.17 -16.61
CA LEU A 254 -11.55 1.05 -16.66
C LEU A 254 -11.18 2.00 -17.79
N LYS A 255 -10.02 1.85 -18.44
CA LYS A 255 -9.54 2.81 -19.44
C LYS A 255 -9.57 2.23 -20.84
N ALA A 256 -10.28 2.91 -21.74
CA ALA A 256 -10.14 2.67 -23.18
C ALA A 256 -8.71 3.07 -23.63
N PRO A 257 -8.11 2.35 -24.59
CA PRO A 257 -8.72 1.22 -25.31
C PRO A 257 -8.69 -0.12 -24.56
N TYR A 258 -7.90 -0.26 -23.50
CA TYR A 258 -7.67 -1.54 -22.83
C TYR A 258 -8.95 -2.22 -22.33
N SER A 259 -9.84 -1.47 -21.69
CA SER A 259 -11.11 -2.02 -21.19
C SER A 259 -12.06 -2.49 -22.29
N GLU A 260 -11.88 -2.01 -23.52
CA GLU A 260 -12.67 -2.39 -24.70
C GLU A 260 -12.05 -3.57 -25.45
N GLN A 261 -10.72 -3.67 -25.43
CA GLN A 261 -9.95 -4.67 -26.17
C GLN A 261 -9.67 -5.94 -25.35
N PHE A 262 -9.51 -5.83 -24.03
CA PHE A 262 -9.02 -6.92 -23.20
C PHE A 262 -9.98 -7.32 -22.07
N GLU A 263 -9.93 -8.60 -21.73
CA GLU A 263 -10.53 -9.17 -20.53
C GLU A 263 -9.46 -9.84 -19.65
N THR A 264 -9.50 -9.58 -18.34
CA THR A 264 -8.57 -10.15 -17.36
C THR A 264 -9.31 -11.03 -16.35
N GLY A 265 -8.60 -11.71 -15.44
CA GLY A 265 -9.23 -12.56 -14.42
C GLY A 265 -9.97 -11.76 -13.34
N VAL A 266 -9.65 -10.47 -13.21
CA VAL A 266 -10.25 -9.57 -12.23
C VAL A 266 -11.58 -9.05 -12.78
N THR A 267 -12.64 -9.18 -11.98
CA THR A 267 -13.97 -8.63 -12.32
C THR A 267 -14.11 -7.20 -11.79
N LEU A 268 -15.08 -6.44 -12.30
CA LEU A 268 -15.41 -5.11 -11.75
C LEU A 268 -15.86 -5.17 -10.28
N GLU A 269 -16.50 -6.28 -9.87
CA GLU A 269 -16.89 -6.50 -8.48
C GLU A 269 -15.67 -6.76 -7.59
N ALA A 270 -14.73 -7.60 -8.03
CA ALA A 270 -13.49 -7.84 -7.30
C ALA A 270 -12.61 -6.58 -7.22
N LEU A 271 -12.67 -5.72 -8.24
CA LEU A 271 -11.94 -4.44 -8.28
C LEU A 271 -12.33 -3.49 -7.15
N GLU A 272 -13.58 -3.54 -6.67
CA GLU A 272 -14.02 -2.77 -5.48
C GLU A 272 -13.20 -3.15 -4.24
N GLY A 273 -12.67 -4.37 -4.16
CA GLY A 273 -11.79 -4.82 -3.09
C GLY A 273 -10.36 -4.26 -3.14
N LEU A 274 -9.94 -3.62 -4.24
CA LEU A 274 -8.54 -3.30 -4.51
C LEU A 274 -7.90 -2.39 -3.44
N THR A 275 -8.60 -1.32 -3.03
CA THR A 275 -8.11 -0.43 -1.97
C THR A 275 -7.92 -1.16 -0.64
N LYS A 276 -8.79 -2.13 -0.32
CA LYS A 276 -8.68 -2.95 0.89
C LYS A 276 -7.48 -3.88 0.81
N VAL A 277 -7.25 -4.54 -0.32
CA VAL A 277 -6.09 -5.42 -0.55
C VAL A 277 -4.77 -4.63 -0.43
N SER A 278 -4.70 -3.45 -1.05
CA SER A 278 -3.53 -2.56 -0.95
C SER A 278 -3.21 -2.17 0.49
N ARG A 279 -4.22 -1.76 1.27
CA ARG A 279 -4.05 -1.39 2.69
C ARG A 279 -3.71 -2.59 3.57
N MET A 280 -4.31 -3.74 3.30
CA MET A 280 -3.99 -4.98 4.01
C MET A 280 -2.51 -5.34 3.86
N LEU A 281 -1.95 -5.19 2.66
CA LEU A 281 -0.52 -5.39 2.43
C LEU A 281 0.32 -4.39 3.23
N ASP A 282 -0.03 -3.10 3.21
CA ASP A 282 0.69 -2.09 4.00
C ASP A 282 0.62 -2.38 5.51
N GLU A 283 -0.51 -2.88 6.01
CA GLU A 283 -0.67 -3.34 7.40
C GLU A 283 0.24 -4.52 7.74
N VAL A 284 0.32 -5.54 6.86
CA VAL A 284 1.25 -6.67 7.00
C VAL A 284 2.70 -6.18 7.05
N LEU A 285 3.04 -5.20 6.21
CA LEU A 285 4.39 -4.63 6.17
C LEU A 285 4.68 -3.64 7.30
N ASN A 286 3.70 -3.34 8.16
CA ASN A 286 3.77 -2.27 9.14
C ASN A 286 4.20 -0.92 8.51
N ARG A 287 3.69 -0.64 7.31
CA ARG A 287 3.94 0.57 6.53
C ARG A 287 2.72 1.48 6.54
N VAL A 288 2.96 2.79 6.57
CA VAL A 288 1.90 3.77 6.40
C VAL A 288 1.52 3.81 4.91
N PRO A 289 0.23 3.62 4.54
CA PRO A 289 -0.19 3.67 3.16
C PRO A 289 0.16 5.00 2.47
N MET A 290 0.67 4.92 1.25
CA MET A 290 1.02 6.11 0.48
C MET A 290 -0.25 6.86 0.06
N LYS A 291 -0.44 8.07 0.60
CA LYS A 291 -1.66 8.86 0.35
C LYS A 291 -1.86 9.20 -1.12
N GLN A 292 -0.79 9.43 -1.86
CA GLN A 292 -0.79 9.83 -3.27
C GLN A 292 -0.79 8.63 -4.24
N ALA A 293 -0.85 7.38 -3.75
CA ALA A 293 -0.87 6.21 -4.63
C ALA A 293 -2.05 6.28 -5.60
N ALA A 294 -1.79 5.96 -6.88
CA ALA A 294 -2.83 5.94 -7.91
C ALA A 294 -3.97 5.00 -7.53
N TYR A 295 -5.21 5.44 -7.76
CA TYR A 295 -6.47 4.74 -7.45
C TYR A 295 -6.75 4.47 -5.96
N VAL A 296 -5.81 3.90 -5.21
CA VAL A 296 -6.05 3.41 -3.83
C VAL A 296 -5.64 4.39 -2.72
N GLY A 297 -4.83 5.39 -3.07
CA GLY A 297 -4.36 6.39 -2.12
C GLY A 297 -5.50 7.25 -1.57
N ALA A 298 -5.43 7.61 -0.29
CA ALA A 298 -6.44 8.46 0.35
C ALA A 298 -6.57 9.86 -0.31
N SER A 299 -5.54 10.31 -1.02
CA SER A 299 -5.51 11.57 -1.77
C SER A 299 -5.80 11.42 -3.25
N ALA A 300 -5.97 10.19 -3.78
CA ALA A 300 -6.22 9.95 -5.20
C ALA A 300 -7.52 10.62 -5.70
N PHE A 301 -8.50 10.80 -4.81
CA PHE A 301 -9.78 11.45 -5.08
C PHE A 301 -10.06 12.61 -4.10
N ALA A 302 -8.98 13.29 -3.65
CA ALA A 302 -9.08 14.43 -2.75
C ALA A 302 -9.03 15.76 -3.50
N HIS A 303 -10.03 16.63 -3.27
CA HIS A 303 -10.21 17.88 -4.02
C HIS A 303 -10.18 19.10 -3.10
N LYS A 304 -8.99 19.70 -2.95
CA LYS A 304 -8.75 20.80 -1.99
C LYS A 304 -9.13 22.18 -2.51
N ALA A 305 -8.86 22.48 -3.78
CA ALA A 305 -9.08 23.82 -4.33
C ALA A 305 -10.57 24.15 -4.40
N GLY A 306 -10.96 25.35 -3.94
CA GLY A 306 -12.37 25.78 -3.90
C GLY A 306 -13.08 25.70 -5.25
N LEU A 307 -12.36 26.01 -6.34
CA LEU A 307 -12.87 25.87 -7.71
C LEU A 307 -13.16 24.41 -8.08
N HIS A 308 -12.27 23.48 -7.72
CA HIS A 308 -12.42 22.05 -8.03
C HIS A 308 -13.62 21.47 -7.27
N ALA A 309 -13.71 21.75 -5.96
CA ALA A 309 -14.80 21.29 -5.12
C ALA A 309 -16.17 21.79 -5.64
N SER A 310 -16.26 23.05 -6.09
CA SER A 310 -17.51 23.59 -6.67
C SER A 310 -17.91 22.90 -7.97
N ALA A 311 -16.96 22.61 -8.86
CA ALA A 311 -17.24 21.92 -10.12
C ALA A 311 -17.71 20.47 -9.89
N ILE A 312 -17.06 19.77 -8.96
CA ILE A 312 -17.39 18.37 -8.62
C ILE A 312 -18.77 18.22 -8.00
N LEU A 313 -19.24 19.24 -7.26
CA LEU A 313 -20.61 19.26 -6.76
C LEU A 313 -21.65 19.31 -7.89
N LYS A 314 -21.31 19.89 -9.05
CA LYS A 314 -22.18 19.94 -10.22
C LYS A 314 -22.08 18.64 -11.02
N ASP A 315 -20.86 18.24 -11.33
CA ASP A 315 -20.54 17.01 -12.04
C ASP A 315 -19.14 16.51 -11.65
N PRO A 316 -19.03 15.36 -10.97
CA PRO A 316 -17.74 14.82 -10.56
C PRO A 316 -16.76 14.51 -11.69
N THR A 317 -17.25 14.24 -12.90
CA THR A 317 -16.41 13.91 -14.06
C THR A 317 -15.52 15.09 -14.49
N THR A 318 -15.79 16.29 -13.97
CA THR A 318 -14.95 17.48 -14.20
C THR A 318 -13.51 17.33 -13.67
N TYR A 319 -13.30 16.49 -12.65
CA TYR A 319 -11.97 16.25 -12.07
C TYR A 319 -11.69 14.78 -11.73
N GLU A 320 -12.69 13.89 -11.81
CA GLU A 320 -12.52 12.47 -11.54
C GLU A 320 -12.52 11.68 -12.83
N HIS A 321 -11.37 11.05 -13.14
CA HIS A 321 -11.23 10.22 -14.32
C HIS A 321 -11.92 8.85 -14.19
N VAL A 322 -12.32 8.44 -12.98
CA VAL A 322 -13.11 7.24 -12.68
C VAL A 322 -13.95 7.50 -11.41
N VAL A 323 -15.06 6.77 -11.25
CA VAL A 323 -15.84 6.81 -10.00
C VAL A 323 -15.04 6.11 -8.88
N PRO A 324 -14.76 6.77 -7.74
CA PRO A 324 -13.88 6.23 -6.68
C PRO A 324 -14.34 4.88 -6.12
N ALA A 325 -15.66 4.68 -5.98
CA ALA A 325 -16.23 3.46 -5.41
C ALA A 325 -15.89 2.20 -6.21
N VAL A 326 -15.67 2.31 -7.52
CA VAL A 326 -15.33 1.19 -8.40
C VAL A 326 -13.99 0.54 -8.04
N VAL A 327 -13.10 1.27 -7.36
CA VAL A 327 -11.81 0.75 -6.87
C VAL A 327 -11.76 0.61 -5.34
N GLY A 328 -12.91 0.72 -4.67
CA GLY A 328 -13.01 0.68 -3.21
C GLY A 328 -12.53 1.94 -2.50
N ASN A 329 -12.46 3.06 -3.20
CA ASN A 329 -12.04 4.34 -2.64
C ASN A 329 -13.23 5.32 -2.57
N ARG A 330 -13.02 6.49 -1.97
CA ARG A 330 -14.06 7.52 -1.81
C ARG A 330 -13.54 8.89 -2.16
N ARG A 331 -14.43 9.74 -2.67
CA ARG A 331 -14.17 11.17 -2.85
C ARG A 331 -13.99 11.83 -1.49
N VAL A 332 -12.99 12.71 -1.39
CA VAL A 332 -12.76 13.55 -0.20
C VAL A 332 -12.69 15.01 -0.63
N VAL A 333 -13.44 15.89 0.04
CA VAL A 333 -13.34 17.34 -0.14
C VAL A 333 -12.88 17.93 1.20
N PRO A 334 -11.56 18.06 1.42
CA PRO A 334 -11.05 18.54 2.69
C PRO A 334 -11.45 20.00 2.90
N MET A 335 -11.71 20.36 4.15
CA MET A 335 -11.99 21.73 4.53
C MET A 335 -10.63 22.47 4.68
N SER A 336 -10.46 23.61 4.02
CA SER A 336 -9.23 24.42 4.09
C SER A 336 -9.56 25.92 4.05
N ASN A 337 -8.58 26.80 4.29
CA ASN A 337 -8.73 28.25 4.12
C ASN A 337 -9.21 28.72 2.73
N GLN A 338 -9.16 27.86 1.70
CA GLN A 338 -9.68 28.13 0.35
C GLN A 338 -11.11 27.59 0.13
N ALA A 339 -11.73 27.00 1.15
CA ALA A 339 -13.09 26.46 1.04
C ALA A 339 -14.14 27.58 0.98
N GLY A 340 -15.09 27.45 0.05
CA GLY A 340 -16.28 28.29 0.00
C GLY A 340 -17.41 27.77 0.88
N GLN A 341 -18.47 28.58 1.06
CA GLN A 341 -19.64 28.21 1.88
C GLN A 341 -20.33 26.92 1.43
N SER A 342 -20.35 26.61 0.13
CA SER A 342 -20.92 25.34 -0.38
C SER A 342 -20.17 24.12 0.15
N ASN A 343 -18.84 24.18 0.23
CA ASN A 343 -18.01 23.09 0.73
C ASN A 343 -18.20 22.93 2.23
N LEU A 344 -18.25 24.05 2.95
CA LEU A 344 -18.53 24.06 4.37
C LEU A 344 -19.88 23.39 4.67
N ARG A 345 -20.97 23.82 4.02
CA ARG A 345 -22.31 23.25 4.24
C ARG A 345 -22.35 21.74 4.01
N ARG A 346 -21.71 21.26 2.94
CA ARG A 346 -21.61 19.81 2.69
C ARG A 346 -20.87 19.08 3.81
N ARG A 347 -19.74 19.62 4.30
CA ARG A 347 -18.98 19.00 5.39
C ARG A 347 -19.76 18.99 6.71
N LEU A 348 -20.53 20.06 6.97
CA LEU A 348 -21.45 20.10 8.10
C LEU A 348 -22.52 19.01 7.95
N ALA A 349 -23.14 18.87 6.78
CA ALA A 349 -24.13 17.83 6.51
C ALA A 349 -23.55 16.40 6.66
N GLU A 350 -22.33 16.15 6.18
CA GLU A 350 -21.61 14.88 6.39
C GLU A 350 -21.37 14.58 7.89
N ALA A 351 -21.27 15.62 8.72
CA ALA A 351 -21.21 15.51 10.18
C ALA A 351 -22.58 15.41 10.87
N GLY A 352 -23.68 15.49 10.12
CA GLY A 352 -25.05 15.52 10.65
C GLY A 352 -25.51 16.91 11.12
N LEU A 353 -24.88 17.98 10.63
CA LEU A 353 -25.17 19.37 10.96
C LEU A 353 -25.79 20.08 9.75
N GLU A 354 -27.10 20.26 9.76
CA GLU A 354 -27.81 21.01 8.73
C GLU A 354 -27.79 22.51 9.05
N VAL A 355 -27.21 23.30 8.15
CA VAL A 355 -27.15 24.77 8.25
C VAL A 355 -27.70 25.38 6.97
N GLU A 356 -28.60 26.36 7.12
CA GLU A 356 -29.27 27.02 6.00
C GLU A 356 -28.31 27.85 5.15
N ASN A 357 -28.69 28.08 3.88
CA ASN A 357 -27.91 28.96 3.02
C ASN A 357 -28.00 30.40 3.53
N GLY A 358 -26.87 31.10 3.60
CA GLY A 358 -26.83 32.48 4.08
C GLY A 358 -26.83 32.64 5.60
N ASP A 359 -26.80 31.56 6.38
CA ASP A 359 -26.62 31.64 7.83
C ASP A 359 -25.27 32.34 8.15
N PRO A 360 -25.25 33.42 8.96
CA PRO A 360 -24.03 34.10 9.36
C PRO A 360 -22.97 33.20 10.00
N ALA A 361 -23.38 32.10 10.64
CA ALA A 361 -22.47 31.11 11.24
C ALA A 361 -21.52 30.49 10.20
N LEU A 362 -21.96 30.32 8.95
CA LEU A 362 -21.09 29.81 7.89
C LEU A 362 -19.90 30.73 7.62
N GLY A 363 -20.12 32.04 7.64
CA GLY A 363 -19.04 33.02 7.52
C GLY A 363 -18.08 32.96 8.70
N ARG A 364 -18.63 32.93 9.92
CA ARG A 364 -17.82 32.86 11.16
C ARG A 364 -16.97 31.61 11.24
N ILE A 365 -17.49 30.43 10.86
CA ILE A 365 -16.73 29.18 10.82
C ILE A 365 -15.56 29.30 9.83
N LEU A 366 -15.79 29.84 8.63
CA LEU A 366 -14.71 30.02 7.63
C LEU A 366 -13.63 30.97 8.12
N ASP A 367 -14.01 32.07 8.77
CA ASP A 367 -13.04 33.03 9.30
C ASP A 367 -12.26 32.46 10.49
N LEU A 368 -12.91 31.68 11.36
CA LEU A 368 -12.26 30.98 12.47
C LEU A 368 -11.27 29.92 11.98
N VAL A 369 -11.65 29.15 10.96
CA VAL A 369 -10.76 28.21 10.27
C VAL A 369 -9.52 28.92 9.73
N LYS A 370 -9.69 30.05 9.03
CA LYS A 370 -8.57 30.80 8.46
C LYS A 370 -7.63 31.33 9.55
N ALA A 371 -8.19 31.85 10.63
CA ALA A 371 -7.42 32.35 11.77
C ALA A 371 -6.59 31.23 12.40
N ARG A 372 -7.21 30.09 12.71
CA ARG A 372 -6.54 28.92 13.28
C ARG A 372 -5.51 28.29 12.33
N GLU A 373 -5.78 28.20 11.02
CA GLU A 373 -4.76 27.70 10.08
C GLU A 373 -3.54 28.62 10.02
N ALA A 374 -3.72 29.94 10.19
CA ALA A 374 -2.60 30.89 10.30
C ALA A 374 -1.77 30.71 11.60
N GLU A 375 -2.41 30.26 12.68
CA GLU A 375 -1.73 29.87 13.94
C GLU A 375 -1.02 28.51 13.84
N GLY A 376 -1.24 27.77 12.75
CA GLY A 376 -0.58 26.51 12.50
C GLY A 376 -1.48 25.28 12.62
N TYR A 377 -2.81 25.41 12.66
CA TYR A 377 -3.73 24.27 12.56
C TYR A 377 -3.80 23.73 11.10
N SER A 378 -4.35 22.52 10.93
CA SER A 378 -4.52 21.87 9.61
C SER A 378 -5.84 21.10 9.55
N TYR A 379 -6.94 21.81 9.35
CA TYR A 379 -8.27 21.20 9.30
C TYR A 379 -8.51 20.37 8.04
N ASP A 380 -7.66 20.53 7.02
CA ASP A 380 -7.65 19.72 5.81
C ASP A 380 -7.19 18.27 6.04
N THR A 381 -6.45 18.04 7.11
CA THR A 381 -5.92 16.72 7.51
C THR A 381 -6.47 16.23 8.84
N ALA A 382 -7.19 17.08 9.60
CA ALA A 382 -7.78 16.76 10.89
C ALA A 382 -9.30 17.00 10.87
N GLU A 383 -10.03 16.10 10.21
CA GLU A 383 -11.47 16.23 9.94
C GLU A 383 -12.32 16.30 11.22
N ALA A 384 -11.93 15.54 12.25
CA ALA A 384 -12.66 15.50 13.51
C ALA A 384 -12.49 16.81 14.31
N SER A 385 -11.27 17.36 14.36
CA SER A 385 -11.05 18.68 14.99
C SER A 385 -11.79 19.81 14.26
N PHE A 386 -11.92 19.72 12.94
CA PHE A 386 -12.77 20.66 12.18
C PHE A 386 -14.23 20.56 12.60
N GLU A 387 -14.77 19.34 12.70
CA GLU A 387 -16.16 19.12 13.11
C GLU A 387 -16.43 19.69 14.52
N LEU A 388 -15.52 19.48 15.46
CA LEU A 388 -15.63 20.01 16.82
C LEU A 388 -15.65 21.54 16.84
N LEU A 389 -14.77 22.18 16.06
CA LEU A 389 -14.75 23.63 15.89
C LEU A 389 -16.08 24.15 15.35
N ALA A 390 -16.62 23.50 14.32
CA ALA A 390 -17.90 23.88 13.75
C ALA A 390 -19.07 23.72 14.73
N ARG A 391 -19.12 22.60 15.47
CA ARG A 391 -20.16 22.38 16.50
C ARG A 391 -20.10 23.42 17.61
N ALA A 392 -18.88 23.83 18.01
CA ALA A 392 -18.69 24.88 19.00
C ALA A 392 -19.23 26.22 18.51
N GLU A 393 -18.89 26.60 17.27
CA GLU A 393 -19.35 27.86 16.66
C GLU A 393 -20.86 27.90 16.40
N LEU A 394 -21.48 26.73 16.18
CA LEU A 394 -22.94 26.58 16.06
C LEU A 394 -23.65 26.49 17.42
N GLY A 395 -22.92 26.40 18.54
CA GLY A 395 -23.50 26.26 19.88
C GLY A 395 -24.14 24.89 20.16
N VAL A 396 -23.78 23.86 19.39
CA VAL A 396 -24.34 22.49 19.48
C VAL A 396 -23.33 21.45 19.93
N LEU A 397 -22.12 21.88 20.35
CA LEU A 397 -21.11 20.97 20.90
C LEU A 397 -21.52 20.53 22.31
N PRO A 398 -21.74 19.22 22.57
CA PRO A 398 -22.09 18.75 23.90
C PRO A 398 -20.94 18.92 24.90
N GLU A 399 -21.27 19.28 26.14
CA GLU A 399 -20.33 19.29 27.25
C GLU A 399 -20.24 17.89 27.88
N PHE A 400 -19.23 17.11 27.49
CA PHE A 400 -18.99 15.80 28.11
C PHE A 400 -18.20 15.94 29.42
N PHE A 401 -17.05 16.58 29.33
CA PHE A 401 -16.11 16.73 30.45
C PHE A 401 -15.25 17.98 30.27
N GLU A 402 -14.73 18.48 31.39
CA GLU A 402 -13.84 19.62 31.42
C GLU A 402 -12.51 19.25 32.08
N VAL A 403 -11.39 19.42 31.37
CA VAL A 403 -10.07 19.25 31.97
C VAL A 403 -9.67 20.54 32.68
N LYS A 404 -9.57 20.49 34.01
CA LYS A 404 -9.23 21.65 34.85
C LYS A 404 -7.74 21.92 34.89
N ARG A 405 -6.93 20.86 34.88
CA ARG A 405 -5.47 20.93 34.78
C ARG A 405 -4.91 19.57 34.43
N TYR A 406 -3.74 19.56 33.82
CA TYR A 406 -2.88 18.39 33.78
C TYR A 406 -1.47 18.77 34.24
N ARG A 407 -0.70 17.78 34.68
CA ARG A 407 0.72 17.91 34.97
C ARG A 407 1.42 16.66 34.49
N VAL A 408 2.48 16.83 33.71
CA VAL A 408 3.34 15.74 33.27
C VAL A 408 4.72 15.94 33.86
N THR A 409 5.27 14.89 34.44
CA THR A 409 6.64 14.83 34.92
C THR A 409 7.37 13.80 34.09
N VAL A 410 8.46 14.20 33.44
CA VAL A 410 9.40 13.29 32.79
C VAL A 410 10.69 13.33 33.57
N GLU A 411 11.05 12.21 34.20
CA GLU A 411 12.26 12.06 34.97
C GLU A 411 13.21 11.11 34.25
N ARG A 412 14.46 11.53 34.06
CA ARG A 412 15.53 10.64 33.59
C ARG A 412 16.47 10.34 34.75
N ARG A 413 16.44 9.11 35.27
CA ARG A 413 17.19 8.71 36.46
C ARG A 413 17.88 7.35 36.29
N LYS A 414 18.83 7.03 37.16
CA LYS A 414 19.34 5.66 37.27
C LYS A 414 18.43 4.80 38.14
N ASN A 415 18.14 3.58 37.70
CA ASN A 415 17.40 2.61 38.50
C ASN A 415 18.34 1.90 39.51
N LYS A 416 17.79 0.96 40.29
CA LYS A 416 18.55 0.17 41.29
C LYS A 416 19.68 -0.69 40.70
N GLN A 417 19.71 -0.87 39.38
CA GLN A 417 20.73 -1.63 38.64
C GLN A 417 21.75 -0.71 37.93
N ASP A 418 21.81 0.57 38.34
CA ASP A 418 22.65 1.62 37.74
C ASP A 418 22.38 1.89 36.24
N ARG A 419 21.21 1.47 35.73
CA ARG A 419 20.80 1.72 34.33
C ARG A 419 20.01 3.02 34.24
N MET A 420 20.35 3.85 33.25
CA MET A 420 19.58 5.05 32.92
C MET A 420 18.20 4.65 32.39
N VAL A 421 17.14 5.13 33.03
CA VAL A 421 15.74 4.94 32.65
C VAL A 421 15.04 6.30 32.53
N SER A 422 14.01 6.36 31.68
CA SER A 422 13.05 7.46 31.64
C SER A 422 11.78 7.02 32.37
N LEU A 423 11.13 7.93 33.08
CA LEU A 423 9.84 7.71 33.72
C LEU A 423 8.93 8.89 33.39
N SER A 424 7.81 8.61 32.73
CA SER A 424 6.78 9.59 32.48
C SER A 424 5.56 9.33 33.36
N GLU A 425 5.21 10.31 34.19
CA GLU A 425 4.00 10.34 35.01
C GLU A 425 3.10 11.49 34.59
N ALA A 426 1.80 11.25 34.50
CA ALA A 426 0.81 12.28 34.26
C ALA A 426 -0.26 12.29 35.35
N VAL A 427 -0.62 13.50 35.77
CA VAL A 427 -1.76 13.79 36.62
C VAL A 427 -2.77 14.60 35.81
N VAL A 428 -4.01 14.14 35.73
CA VAL A 428 -5.10 14.85 35.05
C VAL A 428 -6.21 15.10 36.06
N VAL A 429 -6.72 16.33 36.11
CA VAL A 429 -7.91 16.68 36.90
C VAL A 429 -9.04 16.98 35.95
N VAL A 430 -10.04 16.10 35.95
CA VAL A 430 -11.22 16.19 35.08
C VAL A 430 -12.44 16.50 35.93
N LYS A 431 -13.36 17.30 35.38
CA LYS A 431 -14.70 17.50 35.91
C LYS A 431 -15.71 16.83 34.98
N VAL A 432 -16.47 15.87 35.49
CA VAL A 432 -17.54 15.15 34.78
C VAL A 432 -18.82 15.27 35.59
N ASP A 433 -19.93 15.66 34.96
CA ASP A 433 -21.25 15.82 35.60
C ASP A 433 -21.20 16.62 36.93
N GLY A 434 -20.36 17.67 37.00
CA GLY A 434 -20.19 18.50 38.19
C GLY A 434 -19.13 18.02 39.19
N VAL A 435 -18.73 16.75 39.14
CA VAL A 435 -17.78 16.12 40.07
C VAL A 435 -16.35 16.26 39.56
N LYS A 436 -15.43 16.67 40.43
CA LYS A 436 -14.00 16.76 40.11
C LYS A 436 -13.27 15.50 40.58
N THR A 437 -12.52 14.88 39.68
CA THR A 437 -11.71 13.70 39.95
C THR A 437 -10.26 13.96 39.57
N LEU A 438 -9.33 13.36 40.32
CA LEU A 438 -7.90 13.43 40.05
C LEU A 438 -7.41 12.03 39.70
N SER A 439 -6.79 11.91 38.53
CA SER A 439 -6.26 10.67 37.98
C SER A 439 -4.75 10.77 37.87
N VAL A 440 -4.06 9.70 38.24
CA VAL A 440 -2.60 9.57 38.07
C VAL A 440 -2.32 8.31 37.26
N SER A 441 -1.46 8.42 36.27
CA SER A 441 -0.93 7.29 35.52
C SER A 441 0.55 7.43 35.25
N GLU A 442 1.25 6.31 35.37
CA GLU A 442 2.59 6.12 34.83
C GLU A 442 2.48 5.53 33.41
N SER A 443 3.52 5.71 32.61
CA SER A 443 3.58 5.24 31.22
C SER A 443 4.36 3.94 31.05
N MET A 444 4.46 3.12 32.10
CA MET A 444 5.15 1.84 32.02
C MET A 444 4.35 0.81 31.21
N ASP A 445 5.01 0.08 30.33
CA ASP A 445 4.45 -1.14 29.72
C ASP A 445 4.68 -2.39 30.57
N GLU A 446 4.16 -3.53 30.11
CA GLU A 446 4.28 -4.83 30.78
C GLU A 446 5.73 -5.30 30.97
N THR A 447 6.67 -4.73 30.21
CA THR A 447 8.11 -5.01 30.28
C THR A 447 8.87 -4.00 31.15
N GLY A 448 8.18 -3.04 31.77
CA GLY A 448 8.77 -2.00 32.61
C GLY A 448 9.43 -0.86 31.83
N CYS A 449 9.08 -0.68 30.55
CA CYS A 449 9.61 0.40 29.70
C CYS A 449 8.63 1.58 29.62
N ASP A 450 9.15 2.81 29.77
CA ASP A 450 8.39 4.05 29.64
C ASP A 450 7.99 4.28 28.18
N ARG A 451 6.67 4.36 27.93
CA ARG A 451 6.08 4.68 26.62
C ARG A 451 5.90 6.18 26.41
N GLY A 452 6.38 7.01 27.34
CA GLY A 452 6.49 8.45 27.21
C GLY A 452 5.29 9.25 27.74
N PRO A 453 5.37 10.59 27.71
CA PRO A 453 4.44 11.49 28.39
C PRO A 453 3.02 11.49 27.81
N VAL A 454 2.87 11.31 26.49
CA VAL A 454 1.55 11.30 25.84
C VAL A 454 0.76 10.05 26.23
N ASN A 455 1.41 8.90 26.32
CA ASN A 455 0.78 7.68 26.81
C ASN A 455 0.39 7.79 28.30
N ALA A 456 1.21 8.43 29.13
CA ALA A 456 0.85 8.74 30.52
C ALA A 456 -0.44 9.58 30.59
N LEU A 457 -0.51 10.65 29.79
CA LEU A 457 -1.67 11.54 29.73
C LEU A 457 -2.93 10.82 29.25
N SER A 458 -2.81 10.00 28.21
CA SER A 458 -3.93 9.24 27.66
C SER A 458 -4.52 8.28 28.68
N ARG A 459 -3.66 7.50 29.35
CA ARG A 459 -4.09 6.58 30.41
C ARG A 459 -4.69 7.31 31.61
N ALA A 460 -4.07 8.42 32.03
CA ALA A 460 -4.58 9.23 33.14
C ALA A 460 -5.95 9.83 32.81
N LEU A 461 -6.16 10.31 31.58
CA LEU A 461 -7.45 10.83 31.12
C LEU A 461 -8.50 9.72 31.05
N ALA A 462 -8.19 8.58 30.43
CA ALA A 462 -9.14 7.48 30.25
C ALA A 462 -9.61 6.85 31.57
N LYS A 463 -8.79 6.93 32.63
CA LYS A 463 -9.04 6.25 33.91
C LYS A 463 -10.28 6.74 34.67
N ASP A 464 -10.62 8.02 34.60
CA ASP A 464 -11.70 8.61 35.40
C ASP A 464 -12.59 9.57 34.60
N LEU A 465 -13.03 9.13 33.41
CA LEU A 465 -14.04 9.82 32.60
C LEU A 465 -15.49 9.49 32.99
N GLY A 466 -15.69 8.80 34.12
CA GLY A 466 -17.02 8.44 34.63
C GLY A 466 -17.80 7.56 33.65
N ARG A 467 -19.06 7.90 33.38
CA ARG A 467 -19.94 7.13 32.48
C ARG A 467 -19.42 6.99 31.04
N TYR A 468 -18.48 7.85 30.63
CA TYR A 468 -17.94 7.86 29.27
C TYR A 468 -16.76 6.90 29.07
N GLN A 469 -16.21 6.33 30.14
CA GLN A 469 -15.02 5.50 30.09
C GLN A 469 -15.20 4.27 29.18
N ALA A 470 -16.29 3.54 29.36
CA ALA A 470 -16.61 2.36 28.55
C ALA A 470 -16.79 2.68 27.05
N LEU A 471 -17.15 3.93 26.70
CA LEU A 471 -17.38 4.35 25.31
C LEU A 471 -16.08 4.63 24.54
N ILE A 472 -14.94 4.68 25.22
CA ILE A 472 -13.64 4.99 24.62
C ILE A 472 -12.61 3.88 24.85
N GLU A 473 -12.98 2.77 25.50
CA GLU A 473 -12.07 1.65 25.79
C GLU A 473 -11.53 0.99 24.51
N ASP A 474 -12.32 1.01 23.43
CA ASP A 474 -11.96 0.45 22.14
C ASP A 474 -11.13 1.40 21.26
N MET A 475 -10.91 2.64 21.70
CA MET A 475 -10.18 3.66 20.97
C MET A 475 -8.66 3.47 21.11
N ARG A 476 -7.95 3.37 19.99
CA ARG A 476 -6.49 3.29 19.94
C ARG A 476 -5.88 4.35 19.03
N LEU A 477 -4.71 4.82 19.42
CA LEU A 477 -3.87 5.72 18.63
C LEU A 477 -3.13 4.89 17.56
N VAL A 478 -3.35 5.17 16.28
CA VAL A 478 -2.75 4.41 15.16
C VAL A 478 -1.65 5.16 14.44
N ASP A 479 -1.62 6.49 14.50
CA ASP A 479 -0.53 7.31 13.94
C ASP A 479 -0.34 8.58 14.77
N PHE A 480 0.89 9.08 14.80
CA PHE A 480 1.29 10.25 15.57
C PHE A 480 2.33 11.06 14.79
N LYS A 481 1.96 12.27 14.37
CA LYS A 481 2.79 13.12 13.53
C LYS A 481 3.04 14.46 14.20
N VAL A 482 4.31 14.81 14.33
CA VAL A 482 4.74 16.10 14.83
C VAL A 482 5.34 16.90 13.68
N ARG A 483 4.86 18.13 13.49
CA ARG A 483 5.45 19.09 12.56
C ARG A 483 5.76 20.38 13.29
N ILE A 484 7.00 20.82 13.17
CA ILE A 484 7.42 22.11 13.66
C ILE A 484 7.14 23.13 12.55
N THR A 485 6.27 24.09 12.83
CA THR A 485 5.94 25.18 11.93
C THR A 485 6.77 26.40 12.33
N GLN A 486 7.54 26.93 11.38
CA GLN A 486 8.56 27.99 11.58
C GLN A 486 9.84 27.47 12.28
N GLY A 487 10.97 28.16 12.10
CA GLY A 487 12.29 27.70 12.56
C GLY A 487 12.70 28.30 13.91
N GLY A 488 13.42 27.53 14.74
CA GLY A 488 13.96 27.97 16.03
C GLY A 488 13.38 27.21 17.23
N THR A 489 13.88 27.50 18.44
CA THR A 489 13.38 26.92 19.71
C THR A 489 12.03 27.48 20.15
N GLU A 490 11.54 28.54 19.49
CA GLU A 490 10.23 29.17 19.73
C GLU A 490 9.16 28.71 18.73
N ALA A 491 9.48 27.71 17.90
CA ALA A 491 8.60 27.26 16.85
C ALA A 491 7.33 26.61 17.39
N VAL A 492 6.21 26.93 16.75
CA VAL A 492 4.91 26.34 17.07
C VAL A 492 4.91 24.88 16.62
N THR A 493 4.50 23.97 17.49
CA THR A 493 4.43 22.54 17.22
C THR A 493 3.00 22.15 16.87
N ARG A 494 2.80 21.64 15.66
CA ARG A 494 1.57 21.00 15.21
C ARG A 494 1.67 19.50 15.45
N VAL A 495 0.72 18.95 16.20
CA VAL A 495 0.59 17.51 16.42
C VAL A 495 -0.69 17.03 15.74
N ILE A 496 -0.59 16.02 14.88
CA ILE A 496 -1.73 15.33 14.27
C ILE A 496 -1.73 13.90 14.78
N ILE A 497 -2.90 13.46 15.24
CA ILE A 497 -3.13 12.13 15.77
C ILE A 497 -4.19 11.44 14.93
N ASP A 498 -3.90 10.23 14.47
CA ASP A 498 -4.90 9.35 13.86
C ASP A 498 -5.36 8.33 14.92
N SER A 499 -6.67 8.24 15.15
CA SER A 499 -7.30 7.29 16.07
C SER A 499 -8.18 6.30 15.32
N GLU A 500 -8.32 5.09 15.86
CA GLU A 500 -9.18 4.03 15.33
C GLU A 500 -9.95 3.36 16.48
N ASP A 501 -11.19 2.94 16.23
CA ASP A 501 -11.97 2.09 17.17
C ASP A 501 -12.08 0.63 16.71
N ALA A 502 -12.68 -0.23 17.54
CA ALA A 502 -12.83 -1.65 17.22
C ALA A 502 -13.73 -1.93 16.00
N GLN A 503 -14.53 -0.94 15.58
CA GLN A 503 -15.34 -1.04 14.35
C GLN A 503 -14.56 -0.63 13.09
N GLY A 504 -13.28 -0.24 13.23
CA GLY A 504 -12.41 0.18 12.14
C GLY A 504 -12.67 1.61 11.65
N ARG A 505 -13.45 2.42 12.39
CA ARG A 505 -13.63 3.85 12.06
C ARG A 505 -12.34 4.57 12.40
N ARG A 506 -11.76 5.26 11.42
CA ARG A 506 -10.56 6.11 11.59
C ARG A 506 -10.91 7.58 11.53
N TRP A 507 -10.33 8.37 12.43
CA TRP A 507 -10.44 9.83 12.42
C TRP A 507 -9.14 10.51 12.84
N SER A 508 -8.95 11.73 12.36
CA SER A 508 -7.74 12.52 12.57
C SER A 508 -8.05 13.81 13.31
N THR A 509 -7.25 14.14 14.32
CA THR A 509 -7.34 15.37 15.12
C THR A 509 -6.03 16.12 15.13
N VAL A 510 -6.08 17.42 15.42
CA VAL A 510 -4.91 18.30 15.44
C VAL A 510 -4.89 19.15 16.70
N GLY A 511 -3.70 19.34 17.25
CA GLY A 511 -3.42 20.30 18.31
C GLY A 511 -2.18 21.10 17.98
N VAL A 512 -2.14 22.34 18.45
CA VAL A 512 -1.11 23.30 18.07
C VAL A 512 -0.70 24.10 19.29
N SER A 513 0.57 23.99 19.68
CA SER A 513 1.11 24.69 20.84
C SER A 513 2.61 24.84 20.70
N ALA A 514 3.19 25.84 21.36
CA ALA A 514 4.64 25.92 21.54
C ALA A 514 5.18 24.73 22.37
N ASN A 515 4.30 24.06 23.14
CA ASN A 515 4.64 22.87 23.91
C ASN A 515 4.09 21.60 23.24
N ILE A 516 4.97 20.69 22.86
CA ILE A 516 4.61 19.42 22.22
C ILE A 516 3.64 18.57 23.05
N VAL A 517 3.76 18.57 24.38
CA VAL A 517 2.87 17.80 25.28
C VAL A 517 1.48 18.41 25.28
N ASP A 518 1.38 19.74 25.27
CA ASP A 518 0.12 20.48 25.20
C ASP A 518 -0.57 20.28 23.85
N ALA A 519 0.15 20.44 22.74
CA ALA A 519 -0.37 20.16 21.40
C ALA A 519 -0.86 18.71 21.26
N SER A 520 -0.11 17.75 21.82
CA SER A 520 -0.52 16.33 21.82
C SER A 520 -1.79 16.10 22.63
N PHE A 521 -1.91 16.79 23.78
CA PHE A 521 -3.05 16.63 24.66
C PHE A 521 -4.31 17.28 24.07
N GLU A 522 -4.18 18.45 23.44
CA GLU A 522 -5.28 19.08 22.69
C GLU A 522 -5.83 18.14 21.60
N ALA A 523 -4.95 17.58 20.77
CA ALA A 523 -5.34 16.63 19.72
C ALA A 523 -6.04 15.39 20.31
N LEU A 524 -5.55 14.88 21.45
CA LEU A 524 -6.14 13.72 22.13
C LEU A 524 -7.52 14.05 22.72
N LEU A 525 -7.70 15.23 23.31
CA LEU A 525 -8.99 15.67 23.84
C LEU A 525 -10.04 15.77 22.73
N ASP A 526 -9.65 16.30 21.57
CA ASP A 526 -10.51 16.31 20.40
C ASP A 526 -10.85 14.90 19.92
N ALA A 527 -9.89 13.97 19.91
CA ALA A 527 -10.15 12.58 19.53
C ALA A 527 -11.20 11.92 20.43
N VAL A 528 -11.06 12.10 21.76
CA VAL A 528 -12.00 11.59 22.75
C VAL A 528 -13.38 12.23 22.57
N ARG A 529 -13.46 13.57 22.48
CA ARG A 529 -14.74 14.28 22.31
C ARG A 529 -15.46 13.84 21.04
N TRP A 530 -14.73 13.69 19.93
CA TRP A 530 -15.32 13.25 18.68
C TRP A 530 -15.90 11.83 18.78
N LYS A 531 -15.16 10.88 19.38
CA LYS A 531 -15.66 9.52 19.67
C LYS A 531 -16.93 9.56 20.51
N LEU A 532 -16.95 10.36 21.58
CA LEU A 532 -18.13 10.51 22.44
C LEU A 532 -19.34 11.09 21.71
N ILE A 533 -19.16 12.02 20.78
CA ILE A 533 -20.25 12.50 19.92
C ILE A 533 -20.83 11.36 19.10
N ARG A 534 -19.99 10.48 18.54
CA ARG A 534 -20.46 9.36 17.73
C ARG A 534 -21.14 8.26 18.52
N GLU A 535 -20.70 8.00 19.76
CA GLU A 535 -21.31 7.00 20.64
C GLU A 535 -22.59 7.50 21.32
N CYS A 536 -22.65 8.79 21.69
CA CYS A 536 -23.82 9.36 22.37
C CYS A 536 -24.91 9.89 21.42
N ALA A 537 -24.60 10.06 20.13
CA ALA A 537 -25.59 10.44 19.11
C ALA A 537 -26.31 9.24 18.46
N ALA A 538 -25.93 8.01 18.84
CA ALA A 538 -26.52 6.76 18.36
C ALA A 538 -27.80 6.38 19.14
#